data_AF-A0A5C8RRI8-F1
#
_entry.id   AF-A0A5C8RRI8-F1
#
_cell.length_a   1.000
_cell.length_b   1.000
_cell.length_c   1.000
_cell.angle_alpha   90.00
_cell.angle_beta   90.00
_cell.angle_gamma   90.00
#
_symmetry.space_group_name_H-M   'P 1'
#
loop_
_entity.id
_entity.type
_entity.pdbx_description
1 polymer ?
#
loop_
_entity_poly.entity_id
_entity_poly.type
_entity_poly.pdbx_seq_one_letter_code
_entity_poly.pdbx_strand_id
1 'polypeptide(L)' 'VLVHENEAVYLPIGSMHRLANPGKIPLELIEVQVGSYTGEDDIIRVEDIYGR' A
#
# COMPACT_ATOMS: atom_id res chain seq x y z
N VAL A 1 -2.03 3.22 10.35
CA VAL A 1 -1.12 2.58 11.33
C VAL A 1 0.28 3.11 11.06
N LEU A 2 1.08 3.38 12.10
CA LEU A 2 2.51 3.68 11.93
C LEU A 2 3.28 2.37 11.99
N VAL A 3 4.18 2.16 11.04
CA VAL A 3 4.99 0.94 10.88
C VAL A 3 6.45 1.37 10.79
N HIS A 4 7.33 0.67 11.49
CA HIS A 4 8.78 0.91 11.50
C HIS A 4 9.51 -0.09 10.60
N GLU A 5 10.82 0.09 10.49
CA GLU A 5 11.69 -0.86 9.78
C GLU A 5 11.51 -2.28 10.34
N ASN A 6 11.46 -3.25 9.42
CA ASN A 6 11.28 -4.68 9.71
C ASN A 6 9.93 -5.05 10.38
N GLU A 7 8.97 -4.11 10.43
CA GLU A 7 7.59 -4.39 10.80
C GLU A 7 6.71 -4.62 9.55
N ALA A 8 5.66 -5.40 9.72
CA ALA A 8 4.69 -5.69 8.67
C ALA A 8 3.27 -5.47 9.16
N VAL A 9 2.37 -5.13 8.24
CA VAL A 9 0.94 -5.01 8.50
C VAL A 9 0.17 -5.72 7.40
N TYR A 10 -0.86 -6.48 7.79
CA TYR A 10 -1.80 -7.07 6.85
C TYR A 10 -2.91 -6.09 6.54
N LEU A 11 -3.23 -5.93 5.25
CA LEU A 11 -4.33 -5.12 4.76
C LEU A 11 -5.46 -6.05 4.29
N PRO A 12 -6.57 -6.17 5.04
CA PRO A 12 -7.71 -6.96 4.62
C PRO A 12 -8.31 -6.48 3.29
N ILE A 13 -8.99 -7.38 2.57
CA ILE A 13 -9.74 -7.05 1.36
C ILE A 13 -10.69 -5.86 1.60
N GLY A 14 -10.72 -4.92 0.65
CA GLY A 14 -11.53 -3.70 0.74
C GLY A 14 -11.00 -2.62 1.69
N SER A 15 -9.83 -2.82 2.33
CA SER A 15 -9.23 -1.81 3.19
C SER A 15 -8.72 -0.62 2.38
N MET A 16 -9.38 0.53 2.53
CA MET A 16 -8.82 1.79 2.03
C MET A 16 -7.55 2.13 2.82
N HIS A 17 -6.46 2.37 2.10
CA HIS A 17 -5.18 2.72 2.71
C HIS A 17 -4.37 3.65 1.81
N ARG A 18 -3.41 4.36 2.41
CA ARG A 18 -2.44 5.22 1.72
C ARG A 18 -1.11 5.07 2.44
N LEU A 19 -0.03 4.96 1.67
CA LEU A 19 1.33 4.91 2.20
C LEU A 19 1.94 6.31 2.17
N ALA A 20 2.61 6.69 3.26
CA ALA A 20 3.37 7.92 3.38
C ALA A 20 4.60 7.65 4.24
N ASN A 21 5.76 8.20 3.85
CA ASN A 21 6.96 8.19 4.67
C ASN A 21 7.10 9.54 5.39
N PRO A 22 6.76 9.65 6.68
CA PRO A 22 6.94 10.88 7.45
C PRO A 22 8.41 11.12 7.87
N GLY A 23 9.29 10.13 7.67
CA GLY A 23 10.71 10.21 7.99
C GLY A 23 11.49 11.05 6.98
N LYS A 24 12.75 11.35 7.35
CA LYS A 24 13.70 12.09 6.49
C LYS A 24 14.59 11.18 5.65
N ILE A 25 14.56 9.87 5.92
CA ILE A 25 15.39 8.86 5.25
C ILE A 25 14.49 8.13 4.24
N PRO A 26 14.93 7.92 2.99
CA PRO A 26 14.21 7.09 2.04
C PRO A 26 13.96 5.69 2.60
N LEU A 27 12.75 5.17 2.39
CA LEU A 27 12.37 3.82 2.82
C LEU A 27 12.18 2.94 1.58
N GLU A 28 12.65 1.71 1.69
CA GLU A 28 12.31 0.63 0.75
C GLU A 28 11.12 -0.13 1.31
N LEU A 29 10.09 -0.32 0.47
CA LEU A 29 8.85 -0.98 0.84
C LEU A 29 8.66 -2.19 -0.06
N ILE A 30 8.18 -3.28 0.52
CA ILE A 30 7.76 -4.48 -0.19
C ILE A 30 6.26 -4.62 0.01
N GLU A 31 5.51 -4.52 -1.09
CA GLU A 31 4.09 -4.84 -1.11
C GLU A 31 3.92 -6.25 -1.69
N VAL A 32 3.17 -7.09 -1.00
CA VAL A 32 2.82 -8.43 -1.47
C VAL A 32 1.31 -8.53 -1.56
N GLN A 33 0.81 -8.72 -2.77
CA GLN A 33 -0.60 -8.96 -3.02
C GLN A 33 -0.86 -10.47 -2.98
N VAL A 34 -1.91 -10.86 -2.26
CA VAL A 34 -2.26 -12.27 -2.04
C VAL A 34 -3.74 -12.46 -2.37
N GLY A 35 -4.03 -13.31 -3.34
CA GLY A 35 -5.39 -13.58 -3.79
C GLY A 35 -5.40 -14.48 -5.02
N SER A 36 -6.59 -14.92 -5.43
CA SER A 36 -6.78 -15.66 -6.69
C SER A 36 -6.66 -14.76 -7.93
N TYR A 37 -6.80 -13.45 -7.75
CA TYR A 37 -6.70 -12.43 -8.78
C TYR A 37 -6.07 -11.18 -8.17
N THR A 38 -5.11 -10.58 -8.88
CA THR A 38 -4.37 -9.38 -8.45
C THR A 38 -4.15 -8.45 -9.65
N GLY A 39 -5.16 -8.35 -10.50
CA GLY A 39 -5.14 -7.48 -11.68
C GLY A 39 -5.24 -6.01 -11.30
N GLU A 40 -4.79 -5.14 -12.21
CA GLU A 40 -4.86 -3.67 -12.05
C GLU A 40 -6.30 -3.14 -11.97
N ASP A 41 -7.25 -3.86 -12.57
CA ASP A 41 -8.69 -3.58 -12.54
C ASP A 41 -9.36 -3.97 -11.22
N ASP A 42 -8.69 -4.76 -10.37
CA ASP A 42 -9.12 -5.04 -8.99
C ASP A 42 -8.73 -3.91 -8.01
N ILE A 43 -8.02 -2.89 -8.49
CA ILE A 43 -7.54 -1.77 -7.67
C ILE A 43 -8.42 -0.54 -7.91
N ILE A 44 -9.17 -0.13 -6.88
CA ILE A 44 -9.94 1.11 -6.89
C ILE A 44 -9.06 2.27 -6.38
N ARG A 45 -8.72 3.21 -7.26
CA ARG A 45 -7.95 4.41 -6.92
C ARG A 45 -8.91 5.55 -6.55
N VAL A 46 -8.92 5.95 -5.28
CA VAL A 46 -9.88 6.96 -4.77
C VAL A 46 -9.40 8.39 -5.05
N GLU A 47 -8.12 8.65 -4.84
CA GLU A 47 -7.49 9.96 -5.03
C GLU A 47 -6.24 9.79 -5.88
N ASP A 48 -6.46 9.71 -7.18
CA ASP A 48 -5.35 9.61 -8.13
C ASP A 48 -4.79 11.00 -8.48
N ILE A 49 -3.94 11.49 -7.59
CA ILE A 49 -3.17 12.72 -7.82
C ILE A 49 -2.01 12.51 -8.81
N TYR A 50 -1.79 11.27 -9.26
CA TYR A 50 -0.67 10.90 -10.13
C TYR A 50 -1.11 10.53 -11.57
N GLY A 51 -2.41 10.47 -11.85
CA GLY A 51 -2.99 10.32 -13.19
C GLY A 51 -2.70 8.97 -13.86
N ARG A 52 -2.75 7.86 -13.12
CA ARG A 52 -2.48 6.50 -13.61
C ARG A 52 -3.74 5.70 -13.89
#